data_AF-A0A3N5HCM7-F1
#
_entry.id   AF-A0A3N5HCM7-F1
#
_cell.length_a   1.000
_cell.length_b   1.000
_cell.length_c   1.000
_cell.angle_alpha   90.00
_cell.angle_beta   90.00
_cell.angle_gamma   90.00
#
_symmetry.space_group_name_H-M   'P 1'
#
loop_
_entity.id
_entity.type
_entity.pdbx_description
1 polymer ?
#
loop_
_entity_poly.entity_id
_entity_poly.type
_entity_poly.pdbx_seq_one_letter_code
_entity_poly.pdbx_strand_id
1 'polypeptide(L)' 'MVQRARRAVVFTGAGMSTESGIPDFRSPGGFWTRYKPIEFSAFMSSEEARREAWTRFFAIHESLS' A
#
# COMPACT_ATOMS: atom_id res chain seq x y z
N MET A 1 -29.51 -0.75 6.36
CA MET A 1 -28.86 0.51 5.92
C MET A 1 -28.69 0.54 4.41
N VAL A 2 -27.95 -0.40 3.81
CA VAL A 2 -27.74 -0.48 2.35
C VAL A 2 -29.04 -0.65 1.56
N GLN A 3 -29.92 -1.58 1.94
CA GLN A 3 -31.20 -1.83 1.24
C GLN A 3 -32.16 -0.63 1.20
N ARG A 4 -31.97 0.38 2.05
CA ARG A 4 -32.80 1.60 2.09
C ARG A 4 -32.13 2.81 1.45
N ALA A 5 -30.89 2.67 0.98
CA ALA A 5 -30.14 3.78 0.39
C ALA A 5 -30.65 4.05 -1.04
N ARG A 6 -31.06 5.29 -1.31
CA ARG A 6 -31.43 5.72 -2.68
C ARG A 6 -30.22 5.95 -3.58
N ARG A 7 -29.07 6.30 -2.99
CA ARG A 7 -27.78 6.48 -3.65
C ARG A 7 -26.69 6.08 -2.67
N ALA A 8 -25.94 5.03 -3.00
CA ALA A 8 -24.84 4.55 -2.17
C ALA A 8 -23.50 4.86 -2.83
N VAL A 9 -22.52 5.26 -2.03
CA VAL A 9 -21.12 5.44 -2.43
C VAL A 9 -20.28 4.65 -1.44
N VAL A 10 -19.30 3.91 -1.95
CA VAL A 10 -18.38 3.13 -1.12
C VAL A 10 -16.99 3.73 -1.27
N PHE A 11 -16.37 4.06 -0.15
CA PHE A 11 -14.97 4.45 -0.10
C PHE A 11 -14.15 3.25 0.33
N THR A 12 -13.03 3.02 -0.35
CA THR A 12 -12.24 1.81 -0.20
C THR A 12 -10.77 2.14 -0.02
N GLY A 13 -10.06 1.29 0.71
CA GLY A 13 -8.61 1.37 0.88
C GLY A 13 -7.92 0.04 0.58
N ALA A 14 -6.62 -0.01 0.85
CA ALA A 14 -5.79 -1.20 0.62
C ALA A 14 -6.31 -2.46 1.31
N GLY A 15 -7.04 -2.32 2.43
CA GLY A 15 -7.66 -3.43 3.15
C GLY A 15 -8.65 -4.26 2.33
N MET A 16 -9.21 -3.75 1.23
CA MET A 16 -10.06 -4.57 0.35
C MET A 16 -9.24 -5.62 -0.42
N SER A 17 -7.94 -5.38 -0.64
CA SER A 17 -7.09 -6.24 -1.45
C SER A 17 -6.29 -7.26 -0.65
N THR A 18 -6.35 -7.22 0.69
CA THR A 18 -5.60 -8.15 1.57
C THR A 18 -6.02 -9.59 1.38
N GLU A 19 -7.32 -9.84 1.19
CA GLU A 19 -7.85 -11.18 0.89
C GLU A 19 -7.46 -11.67 -0.51
N SER A 20 -6.98 -10.78 -1.39
CA SER A 20 -6.39 -11.13 -2.69
C SER A 20 -4.87 -11.34 -2.61
N GLY A 21 -4.31 -11.39 -1.40
CA GLY A 21 -2.88 -11.56 -1.16
C GLY A 21 -2.07 -10.26 -1.15
N ILE A 22 -2.65 -9.12 -1.56
CA ILE A 22 -1.93 -7.84 -1.60
C ILE A 22 -1.83 -7.25 -0.19
N PRO A 23 -0.63 -7.14 0.40
CA PRO A 23 -0.50 -6.63 1.76
C PRO A 23 -0.93 -5.16 1.81
N ASP A 24 -1.62 -4.78 2.88
CA ASP A 24 -1.88 -3.37 3.15
C ASP A 24 -0.66 -2.69 3.81
N PHE A 25 -0.79 -1.40 4.05
CA PHE A 25 0.29 -0.59 4.60
C PHE A 25 0.38 -0.61 6.14
N ARG A 26 -0.75 -0.79 6.86
CA ARG A 26 -0.88 -0.35 8.27
C ARG A 26 -1.29 -1.45 9.24
N SER A 27 -1.88 -2.55 8.77
CA SER A 27 -2.27 -3.67 9.64
C SER A 27 -1.05 -4.31 10.29
N PRO A 28 -1.23 -5.10 11.36
CA PRO A 28 -0.14 -5.90 11.92
C PRO A 28 0.51 -6.77 10.83
N GLY A 29 1.84 -6.67 10.70
CA GLY A 29 2.59 -7.34 9.62
C GLY A 29 2.50 -6.65 8.24
N GLY A 30 1.73 -5.57 8.11
CA GLY A 30 1.62 -4.75 6.90
C GLY A 30 2.93 -4.06 6.53
N PHE A 31 2.99 -3.53 5.32
CA PHE A 31 4.24 -3.11 4.69
C PHE A 31 5.07 -2.11 5.53
N TRP A 32 4.41 -1.16 6.22
CA TRP A 32 5.13 -0.15 7.03
C TRP A 32 5.66 -0.66 8.36
N THR A 33 5.32 -1.90 8.76
CA THR A 33 5.99 -2.55 9.89
C THR A 33 7.42 -2.97 9.54
N ARG A 34 7.73 -3.14 8.24
CA ARG A 34 9.06 -3.53 7.73
C ARG A 34 9.83 -2.36 7.13
N TYR A 35 9.16 -1.47 6.40
CA TYR A 35 9.80 -0.36 5.69
C TYR A 35 9.13 0.97 5.99
N LYS A 36 9.91 1.95 6.48
CA LYS A 36 9.39 3.32 6.66
C LYS A 36 9.06 3.94 5.29
N PRO A 37 8.01 4.77 5.18
CA PRO A 37 7.74 5.53 3.96
C PRO A 37 8.96 6.31 3.48
N ILE A 38 9.17 6.34 2.17
CA ILE A 38 10.13 7.26 1.55
C ILE A 38 9.40 8.57 1.37
N GLU A 39 9.94 9.63 1.98
CA GLU A 39 9.36 10.97 1.86
C GLU A 39 9.35 11.42 0.40
N PHE A 40 8.26 12.06 -0.01
CA PHE A 40 8.07 12.48 -1.40
C PHE A 40 9.18 13.41 -1.88
N SER A 41 9.63 14.34 -1.02
CA SER A 41 10.74 15.24 -1.32
C SER A 41 12.04 14.47 -1.61
N ALA A 42 12.35 13.45 -0.79
CA ALA A 42 13.53 12.62 -0.97
C ALA A 42 13.47 11.82 -2.28
N PHE A 43 12.30 11.27 -2.62
CA PHE A 43 12.09 10.58 -3.91
C PHE A 43 12.35 11.52 -5.10
N MET A 44 11.91 12.77 -5.01
CA MET A 44 12.13 13.76 -6.08
C MET A 44 13.59 14.20 -6.18
N SER A 45 14.30 14.33 -5.06
CA SER A 45 15.65 14.93 -5.03
C SER A 45 16.81 13.94 -5.10
N SER A 46 16.59 12.64 -4.88
CA SER A 46 17.68 11.63 -4.84
C SER A 46 17.38 10.44 -5.76
N GLU A 47 18.38 10.07 -6.56
CA GLU A 47 18.30 8.87 -7.40
C GLU A 47 18.29 7.60 -6.55
N GLU A 48 19.08 7.58 -5.48
CA GLU A 48 19.18 6.47 -4.52
C GLU A 48 17.83 6.24 -3.84
N ALA A 49 17.13 7.31 -3.45
CA ALA A 49 15.78 7.21 -2.89
C ALA A 49 14.77 6.62 -3.88
N ARG A 50 14.87 6.95 -5.17
CA ARG A 50 14.02 6.32 -6.21
C ARG A 50 14.36 4.85 -6.41
N ARG A 51 15.64 4.50 -6.45
CA ARG A 51 16.10 3.11 -6.57
C ARG A 51 15.58 2.28 -5.40
N GLU A 52 15.73 2.79 -4.19
CA GLU A 52 15.23 2.14 -2.97
C GLU A 52 13.70 1.97 -2.98
N ALA A 53 12.95 2.99 -3.44
CA ALA A 53 11.50 2.88 -3.58
C ALA A 53 11.10 1.70 -4.50
N TRP A 54 11.78 1.57 -5.64
CA TRP A 54 11.55 0.46 -6.56
C TRP A 54 11.99 -0.89 -6.00
N THR A 55 13.15 -0.97 -5.33
CA THR A 55 13.59 -2.19 -4.64
C THR A 55 12.52 -2.68 -3.65
N ARG A 56 11.98 -1.78 -2.83
CA ARG A 56 10.93 -2.13 -1.87
C ARG A 56 9.61 -2.53 -2.53
N PHE A 57 9.25 -1.89 -3.65
CA PHE A 57 8.07 -2.27 -4.42
C PHE A 57 8.19 -3.70 -4.96
N PHE A 58 9.34 -4.09 -5.51
CA PHE A 58 9.56 -5.46 -5.96
C PHE A 58 9.55 -6.46 -4.81
N ALA A 59 10.08 -6.10 -3.63
CA ALA A 59 9.99 -6.95 -2.44
C ALA A 59 8.54 -7.19 -1.97
N ILE A 60 7.62 -6.22 -2.17
CA ILE A 60 6.18 -6.46 -1.95
C ILE A 60 5.67 -7.50 -2.95
N HIS A 61 6.02 -7.38 -4.22
CA HIS A 61 5.54 -8.28 -5.26
C HIS A 61 6.03 -9.73 -5.07
N GLU A 62 7.28 -9.92 -4.62
CA GLU A 62 7.81 -11.25 -4.28
C GLU A 62 7.05 -11.91 -3.12
N SER A 63 6.39 -11.14 -2.25
CA SER A 63 5.53 -11.71 -1.21
C SER A 63 4.17 -12.23 -1.71
N LEU A 64 3.84 -12.01 -2.99
CA LEU A 64 2.60 -12.44 -3.64
C LEU A 64 2.74 -13.80 -4.37
N SER A 65 3.95 -14.32 -4.53
CA SER A 65 4.28 -15.58 -5.21
C SER A 65 4.65 -16.69 -4.23
#